data_AF-A0AAP9LWG3-F1
#
_entry.id   AF-A0AAP9LWG3-F1
#
_cell.length_a   1.000
_cell.length_b   1.000
_cell.length_c   1.000
_cell.angle_alpha   90.00
_cell.angle_beta   90.00
_cell.angle_gamma   90.00
#
_symmetry.space_group_name_H-M   'P 1'
#
loop_
_entity.id
_entity.type
_entity.pdbx_description
1 polymer ?
#
loop_
_entity_poly.entity_id
_entity_poly.type
_entity_poly.pdbx_seq_one_letter_code
_entity_poly.pdbx_strand_id
1 'polypeptide(L)'
;MNLLIKDRSSGKTTGLIYTSEATQYPIVTFNRISINYIKNMARDMGCLIPEPLCIEDFKSDSVRGRRLPDNVLLDEASVIIGDALKAYLGTNIVAATMTDSLREHYDRMKKAE
;
A
#
# COMPACT_ATOMS: atom_id res chain seq x y z
N MET A 1 10.04 -4.97 1.01
CA MET A 1 8.96 -4.05 0.58
C MET A 1 9.61 -2.93 -0.21
N ASN A 2 9.00 -2.53 -1.34
CA ASN A 2 9.44 -1.37 -2.11
C ASN A 2 8.65 -0.14 -1.64
N LEU A 3 9.33 0.96 -1.35
CA LEU A 3 8.69 2.22 -0.97
C LEU A 3 8.41 3.05 -2.22
N LEU A 4 7.14 3.29 -2.52
CA LEU A 4 6.75 4.21 -3.58
C LEU A 4 6.59 5.61 -3.02
N ILE A 5 7.72 6.28 -2.74
CA ILE A 5 7.73 7.65 -2.23
C ILE A 5 7.65 8.62 -3.41
N LYS A 6 6.67 9.52 -3.36
CA LYS A 6 6.54 10.66 -4.27
C LYS A 6 6.08 11.88 -3.47
N ASP A 7 5.83 13.02 -4.09
CA ASP A 7 5.13 14.14 -3.42
C ASP A 7 3.62 13.91 -3.32
N ARG A 8 2.89 14.75 -2.56
CA ARG A 8 1.41 14.68 -2.58
C ARG A 8 0.87 14.92 -3.99
N SER A 9 -0.25 14.29 -4.31
CA SER A 9 -0.94 14.44 -5.60
C SER A 9 -0.11 14.09 -6.86
N SER A 10 0.95 13.31 -6.71
CA SER A 10 1.85 12.89 -7.81
C SER A 10 1.50 11.51 -8.42
N GLY A 11 0.28 11.02 -8.16
CA GLY A 11 -0.21 9.74 -8.68
C GLY A 11 0.39 8.50 -8.00
N LYS A 12 0.50 8.48 -6.66
CA LYS A 12 0.92 7.27 -5.92
C LYS A 12 -0.07 6.14 -6.11
N THR A 13 -1.34 6.41 -5.82
CA THR A 13 -2.42 5.43 -5.94
C THR A 13 -2.58 4.98 -7.41
N THR A 14 -2.39 5.88 -8.38
CA THR A 14 -2.30 5.53 -9.81
C THR A 14 -1.18 4.52 -10.09
N GLY A 15 0.04 4.75 -9.56
CA GLY A 15 1.14 3.80 -9.69
C GLY A 15 0.85 2.46 -8.98
N LEU A 16 0.16 2.51 -7.85
CA LEU A 16 -0.27 1.32 -7.13
C LEU A 16 -1.29 0.50 -7.93
N ILE A 17 -2.22 1.16 -8.64
CA ILE A 17 -3.21 0.50 -9.53
C ILE A 17 -2.51 -0.19 -10.70
N TYR A 18 -1.59 0.47 -11.40
CA TYR A 18 -0.83 -0.19 -12.46
C TYR A 18 0.01 -1.36 -11.92
N THR A 19 0.58 -1.21 -10.72
CA THR A 19 1.32 -2.30 -10.07
C THR A 19 0.38 -3.45 -9.74
N SER A 20 -0.82 -3.17 -9.23
CA SER A 20 -1.85 -4.16 -8.91
C SER A 20 -2.32 -4.89 -10.16
N GLU A 21 -2.55 -4.20 -11.27
CA GLU A 21 -2.90 -4.80 -12.56
C GLU A 21 -1.78 -5.73 -13.06
N ALA A 22 -0.53 -5.28 -13.01
CA ALA A 22 0.61 -6.07 -13.48
C ALA A 22 0.91 -7.30 -12.60
N THR A 23 0.70 -7.20 -11.29
CA THR A 23 1.08 -8.25 -10.32
C THR A 23 -0.09 -9.11 -9.85
N GLN A 24 -1.32 -8.65 -10.06
CA GLN A 24 -2.54 -9.20 -9.49
C GLN A 24 -2.52 -9.28 -7.95
N TYR A 25 -1.75 -8.40 -7.29
CA TYR A 25 -1.79 -8.24 -5.84
C TYR A 25 -2.87 -7.23 -5.45
N PRO A 26 -3.76 -7.56 -4.49
CA PRO A 26 -4.79 -6.64 -4.05
C PRO A 26 -4.19 -5.43 -3.34
N ILE A 27 -4.83 -4.29 -3.52
CA ILE A 27 -4.51 -3.05 -2.80
C ILE A 27 -5.23 -3.09 -1.44
N VAL A 28 -4.49 -2.90 -0.36
CA VAL A 28 -4.98 -2.74 1.00
C VAL A 28 -4.98 -1.27 1.37
N THR A 29 -6.08 -0.78 1.94
CA THR A 29 -6.25 0.61 2.37
C THR A 29 -6.85 0.69 3.78
N PHE A 30 -6.83 1.89 4.39
CA PHE A 30 -7.22 2.09 5.78
C PHE A 30 -8.74 2.02 6.04
N ASN A 31 -9.58 2.40 5.06
CA ASN A 31 -11.03 2.44 5.26
C ASN A 31 -11.82 2.03 4.00
N ARG A 32 -13.10 1.70 4.18
CA ARG A 32 -13.98 1.23 3.08
C ARG A 32 -14.31 2.32 2.05
N ILE A 33 -14.22 3.60 2.39
CA ILE A 33 -14.43 4.71 1.43
C ILE A 33 -13.29 4.71 0.41
N SER A 34 -12.05 4.53 0.87
CA SER A 34 -10.87 4.44 0.01
C SER A 34 -10.93 3.25 -0.94
N ILE A 35 -11.55 2.12 -0.56
CA ILE A 35 -11.81 1.00 -1.48
C ILE A 35 -12.61 1.47 -2.69
N ASN A 36 -13.72 2.19 -2.46
CA ASN A 36 -14.56 2.67 -3.55
C ASN A 36 -13.81 3.68 -4.43
N TYR A 37 -12.99 4.54 -3.82
CA TYR A 37 -12.12 5.47 -4.56
C TYR A 37 -11.14 4.73 -5.48
N ILE A 38 -10.43 3.71 -4.96
CA ILE A 38 -9.49 2.90 -5.75
C ILE A 38 -10.22 2.19 -6.90
N LYS A 39 -11.38 1.58 -6.62
CA LYS A 39 -12.18 0.86 -7.65
C LYS A 39 -12.66 1.80 -8.76
N ASN A 40 -13.14 2.99 -8.40
CA ASN A 40 -13.56 3.98 -9.39
C ASN A 40 -12.37 4.46 -10.21
N MET A 41 -11.24 4.78 -9.57
CA MET A 41 -10.05 5.22 -10.29
C MET A 41 -9.49 4.13 -11.21
N ALA A 42 -9.48 2.86 -10.78
CA ALA A 42 -9.07 1.74 -11.62
C ALA A 42 -9.99 1.59 -12.84
N ARG A 43 -11.30 1.74 -12.66
CA ARG A 43 -12.29 1.74 -13.76
C ARG A 43 -12.05 2.88 -14.73
N ASP A 44 -11.84 4.10 -14.24
CA ASP A 44 -11.59 5.28 -15.07
C ASP A 44 -10.27 5.15 -15.85
N MET A 45 -9.29 4.45 -15.27
CA MET A 45 -8.02 4.10 -15.92
C MET A 45 -8.13 2.93 -16.90
N GLY A 46 -9.25 2.18 -16.89
CA GLY A 46 -9.39 0.95 -17.68
C GLY A 46 -8.58 -0.24 -17.14
N CYS A 47 -8.13 -0.18 -15.89
CA CYS A 47 -7.30 -1.22 -15.27
C CYS A 47 -8.12 -2.34 -14.65
N LEU A 48 -7.70 -3.59 -14.86
CA LEU A 48 -8.29 -4.78 -14.24
C LEU A 48 -7.47 -5.22 -13.02
N ILE A 49 -7.94 -4.83 -11.83
CA ILE A 49 -7.29 -5.14 -10.55
C ILE A 49 -8.11 -6.12 -9.70
N PRO A 50 -7.48 -6.92 -8.80
CA PRO A 50 -8.19 -7.66 -7.77
C PRO A 50 -9.02 -6.75 -6.86
N GLU A 51 -10.00 -7.33 -6.16
CA GLU A 51 -10.82 -6.58 -5.21
C GLU A 51 -9.94 -5.97 -4.09
N PRO A 52 -9.95 -4.63 -3.91
CA PRO A 52 -9.20 -4.00 -2.83
C PRO A 52 -9.74 -4.39 -1.46
N LEU A 53 -8.88 -4.36 -0.45
CA LEU A 53 -9.17 -4.81 0.91
C LEU A 53 -9.03 -3.66 1.91
N CYS A 54 -9.81 -3.71 2.98
CA CYS A 54 -9.65 -2.81 4.13
C CYS A 54 -8.71 -3.46 5.14
N ILE A 55 -7.90 -2.68 5.85
CA ILE A 55 -7.07 -3.19 6.96
C ILE A 55 -7.92 -3.88 8.04
N GLU A 56 -9.17 -3.45 8.22
CA GLU A 56 -10.13 -4.09 9.14
C GLU A 56 -10.46 -5.54 8.73
N ASP A 57 -10.38 -5.87 7.44
CA ASP A 57 -10.63 -7.23 6.96
C ASP A 57 -9.56 -8.23 7.45
N PHE A 58 -8.44 -7.73 7.99
CA PHE A 58 -7.36 -8.52 8.59
C PHE A 58 -7.46 -8.62 10.12
N LYS A 59 -8.27 -7.77 10.78
CA LYS A 59 -8.31 -7.65 12.24
C LYS A 59 -9.32 -8.59 12.92
N SER A 60 -10.21 -9.25 12.18
CA SER A 60 -11.36 -9.94 12.80
C SER A 60 -11.19 -11.45 12.91
N ASP A 61 -11.71 -12.02 14.01
CA ASP A 61 -11.98 -13.47 14.15
C ASP A 61 -12.99 -14.00 13.11
N SER A 62 -13.61 -13.10 12.32
CA SER A 62 -14.46 -13.43 11.16
C SER A 62 -13.68 -13.87 9.92
N VAL A 63 -12.35 -13.95 9.98
CA VAL A 63 -11.49 -14.54 8.93
C VAL A 63 -11.49 -16.08 8.98
N ARG A 64 -12.25 -16.72 9.88
CA ARG A 64 -12.46 -18.19 9.85
C ARG A 64 -12.90 -18.65 8.45
N GLY A 65 -11.95 -19.19 7.68
CA GLY A 65 -12.14 -19.71 6.32
C GLY A 65 -11.63 -18.81 5.18
N ARG A 66 -11.24 -17.55 5.41
CA ARG A 66 -10.61 -16.72 4.36
C ARG A 66 -9.08 -16.85 4.42
N ARG A 67 -8.51 -17.35 3.32
CA ARG A 67 -7.05 -17.30 3.11
C ARG A 67 -6.66 -15.86 2.81
N LEU A 68 -5.81 -15.28 3.65
CA LEU A 68 -5.21 -13.99 3.36
C LEU A 68 -4.33 -14.10 2.10
N PRO A 69 -4.29 -13.06 1.25
CA PRO A 69 -3.39 -13.04 0.10
C PRO A 69 -1.94 -13.09 0.56
N ASP A 70 -1.10 -13.85 -0.16
CA ASP A 70 0.32 -13.99 0.17
C ASP A 70 1.09 -12.67 -0.04
N ASN A 71 0.61 -11.79 -0.94
CA ASN A 71 1.19 -10.48 -1.22
C ASN A 71 0.10 -9.40 -1.32
N VAL A 72 0.42 -8.20 -0.84
CA VAL A 72 -0.47 -7.03 -0.89
C VAL A 72 0.30 -5.76 -1.25
N LEU A 73 -0.41 -4.79 -1.81
CA LEU A 73 0.09 -3.42 -2.01
C LEU A 73 -0.60 -2.50 -1.00
N LEU A 74 0.15 -1.64 -0.30
CA LEU A 74 -0.42 -0.76 0.73
C LEU A 74 -0.59 0.66 0.19
N ASP A 75 -1.84 1.15 0.17
CA ASP A 75 -2.16 2.56 -0.03
C ASP A 75 -2.25 3.26 1.32
N GLU A 76 -1.78 4.52 1.41
CA GLU A 76 -1.68 5.28 2.67
C GLU A 76 -0.94 4.51 3.79
N ALA A 77 0.17 3.87 3.44
CA ALA A 77 0.92 2.97 4.31
C ALA A 77 1.35 3.59 5.65
N SER A 78 1.58 4.91 5.72
CA SER A 78 2.01 5.59 6.96
C SER A 78 0.99 5.45 8.10
N VAL A 79 -0.30 5.55 7.79
CA VAL A 79 -1.39 5.40 8.77
C VAL A 79 -1.45 3.94 9.25
N ILE A 80 -1.43 3.00 8.30
CA ILE A 80 -1.52 1.56 8.57
C ILE A 80 -0.33 1.10 9.43
N ILE A 81 0.89 1.50 9.07
CA ILE A 81 2.11 1.17 9.81
C ILE A 81 2.09 1.80 11.20
N GLY A 82 1.66 3.06 11.34
CA GLY A 82 1.55 3.74 12.62
C GLY A 82 0.63 2.99 13.61
N ASP A 83 -0.55 2.58 13.14
CA ASP A 83 -1.50 1.81 13.94
C ASP A 83 -0.95 0.42 14.30
N ALA A 84 -0.34 -0.28 13.34
CA ALA A 84 0.24 -1.60 13.56
C ALA A 84 1.38 -1.55 14.57
N LEU A 85 2.29 -0.57 14.45
CA LEU A 85 3.39 -0.38 15.38
C LEU A 85 2.91 0.03 16.77
N LYS A 86 1.88 0.88 16.88
CA LYS A 86 1.27 1.22 18.17
C LYS A 86 0.70 -0.01 18.86
N ALA A 87 -0.01 -0.87 18.13
CA ALA A 87 -0.55 -2.12 18.65
C ALA A 87 0.56 -3.09 19.09
N TYR A 88 1.64 -3.19 18.30
CA TYR A 88 2.78 -4.07 18.59
C TYR A 88 3.62 -3.59 19.77
N LEU A 89 3.92 -2.30 19.85
CA LEU A 89 4.81 -1.72 20.87
C LEU A 89 4.07 -1.30 22.15
N GLY A 90 2.73 -1.21 22.13
CA GLY A 90 1.93 -0.76 23.26
C GLY A 90 2.10 0.73 23.60
N THR A 91 2.66 1.53 22.69
CA THR A 91 2.93 2.96 22.89
C THR A 91 2.75 3.76 21.60
N ASN A 92 2.59 5.08 21.72
CA ASN A 92 2.40 5.95 20.57
C ASN A 92 3.70 6.13 19.78
N ILE A 93 3.61 6.00 18.46
CA ILE A 93 4.73 6.25 17.54
C ILE A 93 4.70 7.72 17.15
N VAL A 94 5.76 8.45 17.54
CA VAL A 94 5.87 9.89 17.27
C VAL A 94 6.63 10.17 15.97
N ALA A 95 7.61 9.32 15.63
CA ALA A 95 8.39 9.40 14.40
C ALA A 95 8.94 8.02 14.01
N ALA A 96 9.15 7.81 12.72
CA ALA A 96 9.83 6.65 12.15
C ALA A 96 10.62 7.08 10.91
N THR A 97 11.75 6.44 10.65
CA THR A 97 12.55 6.63 9.44
C THR A 97 12.52 5.37 8.59
N MET A 98 12.57 5.55 7.26
CA MET A 98 12.66 4.44 6.32
C MET A 98 13.62 4.81 5.20
N THR A 99 14.48 3.86 4.82
CA THR A 99 15.39 4.02 3.69
C THR A 99 14.72 3.54 2.41
N ASP A 100 14.76 4.36 1.36
CA ASP A 100 14.35 3.98 0.01
C ASP A 100 15.54 3.40 -0.75
N SER A 101 15.84 2.12 -0.50
CA SER A 101 16.99 1.42 -1.10
C SER A 101 16.95 1.36 -2.63
N LEU A 102 15.75 1.40 -3.23
CA LEU A 102 15.60 1.41 -4.69
C LEU A 102 16.01 2.76 -5.27
N ARG A 103 15.52 3.86 -4.69
CA ARG A 103 15.94 5.19 -5.10
C ARG A 103 17.45 5.38 -4.92
N GLU A 104 18.00 4.96 -3.78
CA GLU A 104 19.45 5.01 -3.56
C GLU A 104 20.24 4.20 -4.60
N HIS A 105 19.71 3.05 -5.03
CA HIS A 105 20.32 2.25 -6.08
C HIS A 105 20.32 3.00 -7.43
N TYR A 106 19.19 3.55 -7.84
CA TYR A 106 19.10 4.34 -9.09
C TYR A 106 19.97 5.60 -9.06
N ASP A 107 20.03 6.29 -7.92
CA ASP A 107 20.87 7.48 -7.75
C ASP A 107 22.36 7.14 -7.84
N ARG A 108 22.78 5.95 -7.37
CA ARG A 108 24.16 5.45 -7.57
C ARG A 108 24.46 5.16 -9.03
N MET A 109 23.53 4.55 -9.77
CA MET A 109 23.71 4.26 -11.19
C MET A 109 23.87 5.53 -12.02
N LYS A 110 23.03 6.56 -11.76
CA LYS A 110 23.11 7.86 -12.46
C LYS A 110 24.41 8.63 -12.22
N LYS A 111 25.08 8.42 -11.09
CA LYS A 111 26.35 9.08 -10.76
C LYS A 111 27.56 8.37 -11.38
N ALA A 112 27.37 7.16 -11.90
CA ALA A 112 28.41 6.37 -12.55
C ALA A 112 28.44 6.58 -14.07
N GLU A 113 27.50 7.36 -14.61
CA GLU A 113 27.42 7.86 -16.00
C GLU A 113 28.05 9.26 -16.09
#